data_AF-U5DAI7-F1
#
_entry.id   AF-U5DAI7-F1
#
_cell.length_a   1.000
_cell.length_b   1.000
_cell.length_c   1.000
_cell.angle_alpha   90.00
_cell.angle_beta   90.00
_cell.angle_gamma   90.00
#
_symmetry.space_group_name_H-M   'P 1'
#
loop_
_entity.id
_entity.type
_entity.pdbx_description
1 polymer ?
#
loop_
_entity_poly.entity_id
_entity_poly.type
_entity_poly.pdbx_seq_one_letter_code
_entity_poly.pdbx_strand_id
1 'polypeptide(L)'
;MLVMGTVLSLMAYDYPTHKLSVYLSDDGASEFTFYALLEAAKFAKHWLPFCKKFQIEPRAPKPFFSSMAYSHKDECSTIKVGFSFSLLSGKYLFLF
;
A
#
# COMPACT_ATOMS: atom_id res chain seq x y z
N MET A 1 2.06 -1.87 -11.28
CA MET A 1 0.61 -2.13 -11.37
C MET A 1 -0.15 -1.05 -10.61
N LEU A 2 -1.09 -0.34 -11.23
CA LEU A 2 -1.80 0.79 -10.60
C LEU A 2 -2.81 0.35 -9.53
N VAL A 3 -3.43 -0.83 -9.72
CA VAL A 3 -4.48 -1.39 -8.87
C VAL A 3 -4.09 -1.42 -7.38
N MET A 4 -2.91 -1.95 -7.05
CA MET A 4 -2.47 -2.03 -5.66
C MET A 4 -2.23 -0.67 -5.01
N GLY A 5 -1.84 0.34 -5.80
CA GLY A 5 -1.73 1.72 -5.31
C GLY A 5 -3.10 2.27 -4.90
N THR A 6 -4.15 1.96 -5.67
CA THR A 6 -5.52 2.34 -5.36
C THR A 6 -6.05 1.61 -4.12
N VAL A 7 -5.82 0.30 -4.01
CA VAL A 7 -6.21 -0.50 -2.84
C VAL A 7 -5.55 0.06 -1.56
N LEU A 8 -4.24 0.33 -1.61
CA LEU A 8 -3.52 0.93 -0.47
C LEU A 8 -4.03 2.33 -0.13
N SER A 9 -4.35 3.14 -1.13
CA SER A 9 -4.92 4.47 -0.94
C SER A 9 -6.29 4.42 -0.26
N LEU A 10 -7.16 3.49 -0.67
CA LEU A 10 -8.46 3.26 -0.05
C LEU A 10 -8.33 2.77 1.39
N MET A 11 -7.44 1.81 1.65
CA MET A 11 -7.21 1.31 3.01
C MET A 11 -6.60 2.36 3.95
N ALA A 12 -5.90 3.36 3.40
CA ALA A 12 -5.33 4.48 4.16
C ALA A 12 -6.31 5.65 4.36
N TYR A 13 -7.52 5.55 3.79
CA TYR A 13 -8.52 6.59 3.90
C TYR A 13 -8.96 6.78 5.35
N ASP A 14 -9.28 8.02 5.72
CA ASP A 14 -9.68 8.36 7.10
C ASP A 14 -11.14 7.98 7.34
N TYR A 15 -11.36 6.67 7.45
CA TYR A 15 -12.66 6.07 7.76
C TYR A 15 -12.51 5.08 8.92
N PRO A 16 -13.55 4.93 9.78
CA PRO A 16 -13.48 3.96 10.85
C PRO A 16 -13.19 2.55 10.31
N THR A 17 -12.14 1.91 10.84
CA THR A 17 -11.64 0.62 10.34
C THR A 17 -12.67 -0.51 10.42
N HIS A 18 -13.60 -0.42 11.37
CA HIS A 18 -14.71 -1.37 11.53
C HIS A 18 -15.85 -1.17 10.51
N LYS A 19 -15.82 -0.09 9.72
CA LYS A 19 -16.81 0.22 8.68
C LYS A 19 -16.23 0.20 7.28
N LEU A 20 -14.90 0.19 7.14
CA LEU A 20 -14.23 0.11 5.85
C LEU A 20 -13.99 -1.35 5.48
N SER A 21 -14.46 -1.75 4.32
CA SER A 21 -14.13 -3.04 3.70
C SER A 21 -13.83 -2.79 2.22
N VAL A 22 -12.72 -3.34 1.74
CA VAL A 22 -12.26 -3.16 0.37
C VAL A 22 -12.37 -4.51 -0.36
N TYR A 23 -13.10 -4.52 -1.47
CA TYR A 23 -13.31 -5.68 -2.31
C TYR A 23 -12.58 -5.46 -3.65
N LEU A 24 -11.85 -6.48 -4.11
CA LEU A 24 -11.18 -6.46 -5.41
C LEU A 24 -11.69 -7.66 -6.22
N SER A 25 -12.36 -7.37 -7.34
CA SER A 25 -12.75 -8.36 -8.33
C SER A 25 -11.72 -8.36 -9.46
N ASP A 26 -11.26 -9.55 -9.88
CA ASP A 26 -10.37 -9.74 -11.02
C ASP A 26 -10.97 -10.78 -11.97
N ASP A 27 -11.52 -10.32 -13.09
CA ASP A 27 -12.17 -11.17 -14.09
C ASP A 27 -11.18 -12.11 -14.79
N GLY A 28 -9.88 -11.76 -14.77
CA GLY A 28 -8.82 -12.56 -15.37
C GLY A 28 -8.25 -13.65 -14.45
N ALA A 29 -8.65 -13.68 -13.18
CA ALA A 29 -8.13 -14.58 -12.14
C ALA A 29 -6.59 -14.74 -12.21
N SER A 30 -5.87 -13.64 -12.42
CA SER A 30 -4.45 -13.69 -12.70
C SER A 30 -3.66 -13.97 -11.43
N GLU A 31 -2.76 -14.96 -11.47
CA GLU A 31 -1.82 -15.23 -10.38
C GLU A 31 -1.00 -13.97 -10.02
N PHE A 32 -0.69 -13.13 -11.02
CA PHE A 32 0.03 -11.89 -10.79
C PHE A 32 -0.77 -10.91 -9.91
N THR A 33 -2.08 -10.79 -10.14
CA THR A 33 -2.97 -9.97 -9.32
C THR A 33 -3.01 -10.50 -7.88
N PHE A 34 -3.12 -11.82 -7.72
CA PHE A 34 -3.12 -12.47 -6.41
C PHE A 34 -1.83 -12.20 -5.63
N TYR A 35 -0.66 -12.46 -6.22
CA TYR A 35 0.63 -12.21 -5.55
C TYR A 35 0.86 -10.73 -5.29
N ALA A 36 0.48 -9.85 -6.21
CA ALA A 36 0.57 -8.42 -6.00
C ALA A 36 -0.30 -7.95 -4.81
N LEU A 37 -1.50 -8.52 -4.64
CA LEU A 37 -2.39 -8.21 -3.51
C LEU A 37 -1.82 -8.74 -2.20
N LEU A 38 -1.26 -9.95 -2.21
CA LEU A 38 -0.59 -10.56 -1.07
C LEU A 38 0.56 -9.68 -0.57
N GLU A 39 1.45 -9.25 -1.48
CA GLU A 39 2.56 -8.36 -1.12
C GLU A 39 2.07 -6.97 -0.68
N ALA A 40 1.05 -6.41 -1.33
CA ALA A 40 0.44 -5.15 -0.94
C ALA A 40 -0.16 -5.22 0.48
N ALA A 41 -0.81 -6.32 0.86
CA ALA A 41 -1.37 -6.53 2.19
C ALA A 41 -0.27 -6.57 3.27
N LYS A 42 0.88 -7.20 2.98
CA LYS A 42 2.03 -7.19 3.88
C LYS A 42 2.62 -5.79 4.03
N PHE A 43 2.74 -5.05 2.92
CA PHE A 43 3.22 -3.67 2.93
C PHE A 43 2.28 -2.71 3.67
N ALA A 44 0.96 -2.91 3.56
CA ALA A 44 -0.05 -2.10 4.24
C ALA A 44 0.15 -1.99 5.75
N LYS A 45 0.65 -3.05 6.41
CA LYS A 45 0.95 -3.05 7.85
C LYS A 45 1.90 -1.92 8.27
N HIS A 46 2.79 -1.50 7.37
CA HIS A 46 3.74 -0.41 7.60
C HIS A 46 3.22 0.91 7.03
N TRP A 47 2.60 0.85 5.85
CA TRP A 47 2.13 2.02 5.13
C TRP A 47 0.95 2.71 5.80
N LEU A 48 -0.08 1.98 6.24
CA LEU A 48 -1.30 2.59 6.80
C LEU A 48 -1.03 3.37 8.10
N PRO A 49 -0.27 2.85 9.09
CA PRO A 49 0.09 3.62 10.27
C PRO A 49 0.95 4.84 9.93
N PHE A 50 1.84 4.71 8.94
CA PHE A 50 2.65 5.83 8.44
C PHE A 50 1.77 6.94 7.85
N CYS A 51 0.84 6.59 6.94
CA CYS A 51 -0.10 7.54 6.38
C CYS A 51 -0.91 8.27 7.45
N LYS A 52 -1.41 7.53 8.45
CA LYS A 52 -2.24 8.10 9.51
C LYS A 52 -1.44 9.01 10.45
N LYS A 53 -0.22 8.61 10.81
CA LYS A 53 0.65 9.36 11.73
C LYS A 53 1.11 10.68 11.13
N PHE A 54 1.45 10.69 9.85
CA PHE A 54 2.02 11.85 9.17
C PHE A 54 1.01 12.61 8.29
N GLN A 55 -0.24 12.16 8.25
CA GLN A 55 -1.31 12.72 7.43
C GLN A 55 -0.88 12.99 5.98
N ILE A 56 -0.18 12.01 5.38
CA ILE A 56 0.44 12.21 4.07
C ILE A 56 -0.61 12.27 2.95
N GLU A 57 -0.35 13.12 1.96
CA GLU A 57 -1.07 13.15 0.69
C GLU A 57 -0.06 13.29 -0.48
N PRO A 58 -0.23 12.54 -1.59
CA PRO A 58 -1.26 11.53 -1.82
C PRO A 58 -1.02 10.22 -1.03
N ARG A 59 -2.08 9.54 -0.59
CA ARG A 59 -1.97 8.26 0.17
C ARG A 59 -1.48 7.06 -0.66
N ALA A 60 -1.49 7.16 -1.98
CA ALA A 60 -0.95 6.12 -2.85
C ALA A 60 0.60 6.18 -2.82
N PRO A 61 1.32 5.06 -2.57
CA PRO A 61 2.76 5.09 -2.38
C PRO A 61 3.53 5.62 -3.59
N LYS A 62 3.19 5.16 -4.79
CA LYS A 62 3.93 5.54 -6.01
C LYS A 62 3.85 7.06 -6.27
N PRO A 63 2.67 7.69 -6.32
CA PRO A 63 2.56 9.14 -6.41
C PRO A 63 3.28 9.90 -5.29
N PHE A 64 3.19 9.42 -4.04
CA PHE A 64 3.84 10.06 -2.89
C PHE A 64 5.37 10.10 -3.03
N PHE A 65 5.99 8.96 -3.36
CA PHE A 65 7.44 8.91 -3.55
C PHE A 65 7.89 9.66 -4.81
N SER A 66 7.06 9.66 -5.86
CA SER A 66 7.32 10.48 -7.05
C SER A 66 7.31 11.97 -6.73
N SER A 67 6.33 12.48 -5.96
CA SER A 67 6.31 13.90 -5.57
C SER A 67 7.48 14.27 -4.66
N MET A 68 7.87 13.40 -3.74
CA MET A 68 9.04 13.61 -2.88
C MET A 68 10.33 13.78 -3.69
N ALA A 69 10.51 12.99 -4.76
CA ALA A 69 11.67 13.10 -5.64
C ALA A 69 11.75 14.44 -6.39
N TYR A 70 10.62 15.12 -6.61
CA TYR A 70 10.60 16.47 -7.18
C TYR A 70 10.84 17.56 -6.11
N SER A 71 10.38 17.35 -4.88
CA SER A 71 10.57 18.30 -3.77
C SER A 71 11.99 18.30 -3.20
N HIS A 72 12.75 17.21 -3.33
CA HIS A 72 14.10 17.05 -2.74
C HIS A 72 15.27 17.34 -3.70
N LYS A 73 15.06 18.10 -4.80
CA LYS A 73 16.17 18.51 -5.67
C LYS A 73 17.20 19.45 -5.02
N ASP A 74 16.95 19.95 -3.80
CA ASP A 74 17.89 20.83 -3.09
C ASP A 74 18.60 20.21 -1.87
N GLU A 75 18.34 18.97 -1.46
CA GLU A 75 19.24 18.34 -0.49
C GLU A 75 19.22 16.81 -0.58
N CYS A 76 20.37 16.26 -0.95
CA CYS A 76 20.63 14.84 -1.12
C CYS A 76 20.64 14.12 0.24
N SER A 77 19.68 13.22 0.45
CA SER A 77 19.98 11.97 1.15
C SER A 77 19.10 10.86 0.56
N THR A 78 19.76 9.93 -0.14
CA THR A 78 19.11 8.73 -0.67
C THR A 78 18.74 7.83 0.50
N ILE A 79 17.51 7.96 1.00
CA ILE A 79 16.97 7.02 1.97
C ILE A 79 16.67 5.72 1.22
N LYS A 80 17.60 4.77 1.27
CA LYS A 80 17.36 3.38 0.86
C LYS A 80 16.44 2.73 1.89
N VAL A 81 15.14 2.85 1.70
CA VAL A 81 14.16 2.12 2.51
C VAL A 81 14.15 0.66 2.03
N GLY A 82 14.96 -0.18 2.65
CA GLY A 82 14.93 -1.63 2.46
C GLY A 82 13.86 -2.26 3.34
N PHE A 83 12.78 -2.76 2.75
CA PHE A 83 11.82 -3.60 3.47
C PHE A 83 12.23 -5.07 3.32
N SER A 84 12.63 -5.70 4.43
CA SER A 84 12.82 -7.15 4.50
C SER A 84 11.52 -7.79 4.98
N PHE A 85 10.98 -8.74 4.19
CA PHE A 85 9.74 -9.44 4.52
C PHE A 85 10.04 -10.87 4.99
N SER A 86 9.67 -11.17 6.22
CA SER A 86 9.54 -12.54 6.74
C SER A 86 8.07 -12.96 6.74
N LEU A 87 7.82 -14.16 6.21
CA LEU A 87 6.49 -14.73 6.05
C LEU A 87 6.05 -15.39 7.36
N LEU A 88 5.12 -14.78 8.09
CA LEU A 88 4.38 -15.46 9.16
C LEU A 88 2.89 -15.46 8.82
N SER A 89 2.42 -16.67 8.54
CA SER A 89 1.06 -17.06 8.19
C SER A 89 0.05 -16.58 9.23
N GLY A 90 -1.12 -16.12 8.78
CA GLY A 90 -2.29 -16.06 9.64
C GLY A 90 -3.30 -14.98 9.29
N LYS A 91 -4.37 -15.43 8.61
CA LYS A 91 -5.71 -14.81 8.53
C LYS A 91 -5.87 -13.60 7.58
N TYR A 92 -5.97 -13.89 6.28
CA TYR A 92 -6.77 -13.08 5.36
C TYR A 92 -7.64 -14.03 4.53
N LEU A 93 -8.94 -14.05 4.83
CA LEU A 93 -9.91 -14.85 4.09
C LEU A 93 -10.17 -14.15 2.76
N PHE A 94 -9.63 -14.70 1.68
CA PHE A 94 -9.98 -14.33 0.31
C PHE A 94 -11.11 -15.28 -0.12
N LEU A 95 -12.33 -14.78 -0.22
CA LEU A 95 -13.44 -15.50 -0.85
C LEU A 95 -13.46 -15.10 -2.33
N PHE A 96 -13.33 -16.11 -3.20
CA PHE A 96 -13.61 -16.02 -4.64
C PHE A 96 -15.12 -15.86 -4.86
#